data_AF-H0TM23-F1
#
_entry.id   AF-H0TM23-F1
#
_cell.length_a   1.000
_cell.length_b   1.000
_cell.length_c   1.000
_cell.angle_alpha   90.00
_cell.angle_beta   90.00
_cell.angle_gamma   90.00
#
_symmetry.space_group_name_H-M   'P 1'
#
loop_
_entity.id
_entity.type
_entity.pdbx_description
1 polymer ?
#
loop_
_entity_poly.entity_id
_entity_poly.type
_entity_poly.pdbx_seq_one_letter_code
_entity_poly.pdbx_strand_id
1 'polypeptide(L)'
;MFLRLAIISIAFALATLCPALAATHPVDCTLTVDGKSYIAGVCEFSRDKGGSFSIYGDTYWAMVNVENGRGEAFWNAMPGATHAQAALGEVHQAGGCWEGSRVRICALAIEATRLDAIMARRPKGFLISPEYMDYACVSTAGYRFVPGATLAIDRCDYFWGVRQHVFRLAENHLTVDGKPELCIDAKSAAGGKDMRLVVEDCARVAIRWIYDKDNKTIRSSNDLCWNIVFPERQGGNNWSGSLIARPCEPDAEKNGRFELGGN
;
A
#
# COMPACT_ATOMS: atom_id res chain seq x y z
N MET A 1 -53.79 44.71 14.40
CA MET A 1 -52.54 44.88 15.16
C MET A 1 -51.98 43.51 15.51
N PHE A 2 -51.20 42.88 14.62
CA PHE A 2 -50.36 41.72 14.94
C PHE A 2 -49.16 41.71 13.98
N LEU A 3 -48.01 42.12 14.50
CA LEU A 3 -46.72 42.17 13.82
C LEU A 3 -46.08 40.78 13.93
N ARG A 4 -45.87 40.08 12.80
CA ARG A 4 -45.12 38.81 12.77
C ARG A 4 -43.63 39.10 12.63
N LEU A 5 -42.86 38.87 13.69
CA LEU A 5 -41.39 38.85 13.62
C LEU A 5 -40.92 37.57 12.91
N ALA A 6 -40.15 37.73 11.83
CA ALA A 6 -39.44 36.65 11.18
C ALA A 6 -38.08 36.45 11.87
N ILE A 7 -37.87 35.28 12.47
CA ILE A 7 -36.59 34.86 13.04
C ILE A 7 -35.76 34.27 11.88
N ILE A 8 -34.70 34.98 11.49
CA ILE A 8 -33.72 34.49 10.51
C ILE A 8 -32.66 33.69 11.27
N SER A 9 -32.75 32.37 11.19
CA SER A 9 -31.72 31.45 11.70
C SER A 9 -30.51 31.44 10.76
N ILE A 10 -29.40 32.05 11.19
CA ILE A 10 -28.11 31.96 10.49
C ILE A 10 -27.48 30.62 10.86
N ALA A 11 -27.52 29.65 9.94
CA ALA A 11 -26.82 28.38 10.09
C ALA A 11 -25.32 28.60 9.85
N PHE A 12 -24.53 28.58 10.93
CA PHE A 12 -23.07 28.57 10.86
C PHE A 12 -22.61 27.16 10.42
N ALA A 13 -22.27 27.01 9.15
CA ALA A 13 -21.64 25.80 8.64
C ALA A 13 -20.19 25.74 9.17
N LEU A 14 -19.95 24.93 10.20
CA LEU A 14 -18.60 24.53 10.59
C LEU A 14 -18.02 23.66 9.47
N ALA A 15 -17.22 24.27 8.59
CA ALA A 15 -16.36 23.53 7.67
C ALA A 15 -15.26 22.85 8.51
N THR A 16 -15.40 21.54 8.72
CA THR A 16 -14.36 20.69 9.29
C THR A 16 -13.16 20.69 8.35
N LEU A 17 -12.09 21.37 8.77
CA LEU A 17 -10.77 21.30 8.15
C LEU A 17 -10.19 19.90 8.40
N CYS A 18 -10.52 18.95 7.53
CA CYS A 18 -9.79 17.70 7.46
C CYS A 18 -8.37 18.05 6.96
N PRO A 19 -7.29 17.73 7.70
CA PRO A 19 -5.95 17.92 7.18
C PRO A 19 -5.80 17.08 5.91
N ALA A 20 -5.61 17.75 4.78
CA ALA A 20 -5.29 17.09 3.53
C ALA A 20 -3.95 16.37 3.71
N LEU A 21 -3.99 15.03 3.73
CA LEU A 21 -2.77 14.23 3.57
C LEU A 21 -2.13 14.65 2.24
N ALA A 22 -0.83 14.92 2.27
CA ALA A 22 -0.10 15.32 1.07
C ALA A 22 -0.22 14.22 0.02
N ALA A 23 -0.93 14.52 -1.08
CA ALA A 23 -1.15 13.56 -2.15
C ALA A 23 0.17 13.27 -2.88
N THR A 24 0.55 12.00 -2.95
CA THR A 24 1.67 11.54 -3.77
C THR A 24 1.25 11.43 -5.24
N HIS A 25 2.21 11.62 -6.15
CA HIS A 25 2.01 11.37 -7.58
C HIS A 25 3.29 10.87 -8.25
N PRO A 26 3.19 10.14 -9.37
CA PRO A 26 4.34 9.61 -10.10
C PRO A 26 5.14 10.71 -10.81
N VAL A 27 6.47 10.58 -10.76
CA VAL A 27 7.46 11.44 -11.44
C VAL A 27 8.65 10.60 -11.90
N ASP A 28 9.52 11.12 -12.76
CA ASP A 28 10.79 10.48 -13.10
C ASP A 28 11.87 10.92 -12.09
N CYS A 29 12.36 9.99 -11.29
CA CYS A 29 13.24 10.25 -10.17
C CYS A 29 14.65 9.73 -10.38
N THR A 30 15.59 10.37 -9.71
CA THR A 30 16.90 9.80 -9.48
C THR A 30 17.35 10.12 -8.07
N LEU A 31 17.84 9.10 -7.36
CA LEU A 31 18.60 9.26 -6.12
C LEU A 31 19.98 8.65 -6.33
N THR A 32 21.00 9.49 -6.31
CA THR A 32 22.40 9.06 -6.35
C THR A 32 23.09 9.51 -5.08
N VAL A 33 23.74 8.60 -4.38
CA VAL A 33 24.53 8.86 -3.16
C VAL A 33 25.92 8.26 -3.35
N ASP A 34 26.97 9.06 -3.16
CA ASP A 34 28.38 8.69 -3.39
C ASP A 34 28.62 8.09 -4.79
N GLY A 35 27.95 8.62 -5.81
CA GLY A 35 28.05 8.13 -7.18
C GLY A 35 27.28 6.83 -7.48
N LYS A 36 26.65 6.21 -6.48
CA LYS A 36 25.79 5.03 -6.67
C LYS A 36 24.32 5.42 -6.77
N SER A 37 23.63 4.92 -7.79
CA SER A 37 22.18 5.11 -7.95
C SER A 37 21.39 4.12 -7.08
N TYR A 38 20.41 4.63 -6.36
CA TYR A 38 19.51 3.89 -5.46
C TYR A 38 18.05 3.98 -5.89
N ILE A 39 17.67 5.05 -6.58
CA ILE A 39 16.38 5.20 -7.27
C ILE A 39 16.70 5.65 -8.69
N ALA A 40 16.12 4.98 -9.68
CA ALA A 40 16.22 5.35 -11.08
C ALA A 40 14.92 5.01 -11.81
N GLY A 41 14.31 6.00 -12.45
CA GLY A 41 13.05 5.85 -13.16
C GLY A 41 11.85 6.33 -12.35
N VAL A 42 10.68 5.78 -12.65
CA VAL A 42 9.43 6.32 -12.10
C VAL A 42 9.34 6.04 -10.60
N CYS A 43 9.06 7.09 -9.83
CA CYS A 43 8.93 7.02 -8.39
C CYS A 43 7.76 7.89 -7.90
N GLU A 44 7.36 7.77 -6.63
CA GLU A 44 6.33 8.62 -6.05
C GLU A 44 6.96 9.88 -5.48
N PHE A 45 6.32 11.02 -5.70
CA PHE A 45 6.73 12.30 -5.17
C PHE A 45 5.62 12.90 -4.33
N SER A 46 5.99 13.32 -3.13
CA SER A 46 5.14 14.11 -2.25
C SER A 46 5.75 15.48 -2.05
N ARG A 47 4.95 16.53 -2.21
CA ARG A 47 5.37 17.90 -1.92
C ARG A 47 4.80 18.34 -0.59
N ASP A 48 5.69 18.82 0.27
CA ASP A 48 5.36 19.45 1.53
C ASP A 48 5.34 20.99 1.39
N LYS A 49 4.99 21.66 2.48
CA LYS A 49 5.00 23.13 2.54
C LYS A 49 6.44 23.67 2.39
N GLY A 50 6.56 24.90 1.91
CA GLY A 50 7.86 25.59 1.83
C GLY A 50 8.78 25.09 0.72
N GLY A 51 8.32 24.19 -0.15
CA GLY A 51 9.13 23.63 -1.23
C GLY A 51 9.84 22.33 -0.85
N SER A 52 9.77 21.93 0.42
CA SER A 52 10.18 20.61 0.89
C SER A 52 9.44 19.51 0.13
N PHE A 53 10.08 18.36 -0.03
CA PHE A 53 9.49 17.24 -0.73
C PHE A 53 10.16 15.92 -0.35
N SER A 54 9.49 14.83 -0.68
CA SER A 54 10.02 13.48 -0.57
C SER A 54 9.86 12.74 -1.89
N ILE A 55 10.86 11.94 -2.25
CA ILE A 55 10.79 10.93 -3.31
C ILE A 55 10.85 9.55 -2.67
N TYR A 56 9.96 8.67 -3.10
CA TYR A 56 9.90 7.29 -2.66
C TYR A 56 10.19 6.42 -3.86
N GLY A 57 11.15 5.50 -3.75
CA GLY A 57 11.40 4.39 -4.66
C GLY A 57 10.96 3.07 -4.02
N ASP A 58 11.34 1.93 -4.62
CA ASP A 58 10.93 0.60 -4.14
C ASP A 58 11.35 0.34 -2.68
N THR A 59 12.66 0.34 -2.42
CA THR A 59 13.20 0.10 -1.08
C THR A 59 13.92 1.31 -0.49
N TYR A 60 14.12 2.36 -1.27
CA TYR A 60 14.82 3.57 -0.87
C TYR A 60 13.92 4.78 -1.03
N TRP A 61 14.11 5.77 -0.17
CA TRP A 61 13.42 7.04 -0.27
C TRP A 61 14.31 8.14 0.31
N ALA A 62 14.08 9.37 -0.14
CA ALA A 62 14.81 10.54 0.30
C ALA A 62 13.86 11.73 0.45
N MET A 63 14.20 12.64 1.36
CA MET A 63 13.51 13.90 1.55
C MET A 63 14.50 15.06 1.44
N VAL A 64 13.98 16.22 1.04
CA VAL A 64 14.68 17.50 1.09
C VAL A 64 13.82 18.46 1.89
N ASN A 65 14.36 18.95 3.00
CA ASN A 65 13.77 20.03 3.79
C ASN A 65 14.26 21.35 3.24
N VAL A 66 13.36 22.18 2.72
CA VAL A 66 13.70 23.47 2.13
C VAL A 66 13.32 24.60 3.07
N GLU A 67 14.32 25.39 3.46
CA GLU A 67 14.16 26.60 4.27
C GLU A 67 14.93 27.75 3.64
N ASN A 68 14.25 28.86 3.37
CA ASN A 68 14.85 30.07 2.76
C ASN A 68 15.64 29.79 1.47
N GLY A 69 15.18 28.83 0.66
CA GLY A 69 15.82 28.42 -0.60
C GLY A 69 17.06 27.55 -0.43
N ARG A 70 17.43 27.16 0.81
CA ARG A 70 18.46 26.16 1.10
C ARG A 70 17.79 24.83 1.43
N GLY A 71 18.41 23.73 1.00
CA GLY A 71 17.89 22.40 1.25
C GLY A 71 18.80 21.61 2.18
N GLU A 72 18.22 20.82 3.07
CA GLU A 72 18.93 19.76 3.79
C GLU A 72 18.32 18.42 3.41
N ALA A 73 19.14 17.48 2.95
CA ALA A 73 18.70 16.21 2.42
C ALA A 73 18.91 15.06 3.43
N PHE A 74 17.94 14.14 3.47
CA PHE A 74 17.98 12.92 4.27
C PHE A 74 17.47 11.73 3.46
N TRP A 75 17.90 10.53 3.82
CA TRP A 75 17.41 9.29 3.21
C TRP A 75 17.45 8.13 4.20
N ASN A 76 16.87 7.01 3.79
CA ASN A 76 16.76 5.84 4.66
C ASN A 76 18.04 5.02 4.78
N ALA A 77 18.97 5.09 3.81
CA ALA A 77 20.27 4.38 3.74
C ALA A 77 20.23 2.84 3.78
N MET A 78 19.25 2.25 4.46
CA MET A 78 18.96 0.83 4.53
C MET A 78 17.68 0.53 3.74
N PRO A 79 17.70 -0.46 2.83
CA PRO A 79 16.50 -0.88 2.10
C PRO A 79 15.33 -1.18 3.05
N GLY A 80 14.16 -0.60 2.79
CA GLY A 80 12.92 -0.85 3.55
C GLY A 80 12.86 -0.19 4.93
N ALA A 81 13.84 0.65 5.30
CA ALA A 81 13.73 1.47 6.51
C ALA A 81 12.64 2.55 6.36
N THR A 82 11.82 2.70 7.40
CA THR A 82 10.61 3.54 7.41
C THR A 82 10.87 5.00 7.77
N HIS A 83 12.12 5.37 8.06
CA HIS A 83 12.51 6.73 8.44
C HIS A 83 13.76 7.16 7.65
N ALA A 84 13.85 8.44 7.27
CA ALA A 84 15.03 8.99 6.61
C ALA A 84 16.09 9.38 7.64
N GLN A 85 16.69 8.37 8.28
CA GLN A 85 17.59 8.55 9.41
C GLN A 85 18.99 9.07 9.05
N ALA A 86 19.40 8.97 7.79
CA ALA A 86 20.76 9.31 7.38
C ALA A 86 20.78 10.69 6.71
N ALA A 87 21.58 11.61 7.26
CA ALA A 87 21.82 12.90 6.65
C ALA A 87 22.69 12.76 5.38
N LEU A 88 22.30 13.46 4.32
CA LEU A 88 23.04 13.61 3.08
C LEU A 88 23.72 14.98 2.98
N GLY A 89 23.36 15.90 3.88
CA GLY A 89 23.94 17.23 4.02
C GLY A 89 23.17 18.31 3.26
N GLU A 90 23.78 19.48 3.18
CA GLU A 90 23.23 20.62 2.45
C GLU A 90 23.16 20.33 0.94
N VAL A 91 22.05 20.73 0.35
CA VAL A 91 21.78 20.64 -1.08
C VAL A 91 21.25 21.97 -1.61
N HIS A 92 21.53 22.22 -2.88
CA HIS A 92 21.02 23.39 -3.61
C HIS A 92 20.28 22.95 -4.86
N GLN A 93 19.33 23.76 -5.28
CA GLN A 93 18.56 23.47 -6.48
C GLN A 93 19.41 23.70 -7.74
N ALA A 94 19.46 22.70 -8.62
CA ALA A 94 20.11 22.73 -9.92
C ALA A 94 19.15 22.14 -10.98
N GLY A 95 18.38 23.01 -11.64
CA GLY A 95 17.32 22.58 -12.56
C GLY A 95 16.21 21.80 -11.83
N GLY A 96 15.90 20.60 -12.33
CA GLY A 96 14.93 19.68 -11.70
C GLY A 96 15.53 18.78 -10.61
N CYS A 97 16.71 19.11 -10.11
CA CYS A 97 17.44 18.34 -9.11
C CYS A 97 17.85 19.20 -7.92
N TRP A 98 18.13 18.54 -6.79
CA TRP A 98 18.81 19.06 -5.63
C TRP A 98 20.14 18.33 -5.48
N GLU A 99 21.22 19.10 -5.42
CA GLU A 99 22.59 18.58 -5.49
C GLU A 99 23.41 19.03 -4.28
N GLY A 100 24.21 18.11 -3.76
CA GLY A 100 25.19 18.34 -2.70
C GLY A 100 26.49 17.64 -3.02
N SER A 101 27.47 17.72 -2.12
CA SER A 101 28.82 17.16 -2.34
C SER A 101 28.84 15.66 -2.62
N ARG A 102 27.84 14.92 -2.11
CA ARG A 102 27.74 13.46 -2.25
C ARG A 102 26.41 12.96 -2.78
N VAL A 103 25.46 13.86 -3.09
CA VAL A 103 24.08 13.49 -3.38
C VAL A 103 23.55 14.24 -4.59
N ARG A 104 22.74 13.54 -5.39
CA ARG A 104 21.86 14.14 -6.39
C ARG A 104 20.46 13.53 -6.27
N ILE A 105 19.47 14.39 -6.04
CA ILE A 105 18.05 14.04 -5.92
C ILE A 105 17.28 14.76 -7.03
N CYS A 106 16.79 14.04 -8.01
CA CYS A 106 15.99 14.60 -9.09
C CYS A 106 14.54 14.12 -8.98
N ALA A 107 13.62 15.04 -9.29
CA ALA A 107 12.19 14.74 -9.44
C ALA A 107 11.67 15.53 -10.64
N LEU A 108 11.48 14.85 -11.76
CA LEU A 108 11.12 15.44 -13.05
C LEU A 108 9.69 15.05 -13.43
N ALA A 109 8.97 15.98 -14.04
CA ALA A 109 7.68 15.66 -14.63
C ALA A 109 7.83 14.56 -15.68
N ILE A 110 6.89 13.62 -15.69
CA ILE A 110 6.78 12.60 -16.73
C ILE A 110 5.99 13.21 -17.90
N GLU A 111 6.45 12.96 -19.12
CA GLU A 111 5.72 13.31 -20.35
C GLU A 111 4.28 12.75 -20.29
N ALA A 112 3.28 13.57 -20.64
CA ALA A 112 1.87 13.24 -20.40
C ALA A 112 1.46 11.88 -20.98
N THR A 113 1.91 11.57 -22.19
CA THR A 113 1.62 10.28 -22.86
C THR A 113 2.21 9.08 -22.11
N ARG A 114 3.42 9.24 -21.55
CA ARG A 114 4.07 8.23 -20.72
C ARG A 114 3.39 8.11 -19.37
N LEU A 115 2.96 9.23 -18.78
CA LEU A 115 2.20 9.24 -17.53
C LEU A 115 0.89 8.47 -17.69
N ASP A 116 0.12 8.75 -18.74
CA ASP A 116 -1.13 8.04 -19.05
C ASP A 116 -0.90 6.54 -19.21
N ALA A 117 0.16 6.15 -19.92
CA ALA A 117 0.53 4.74 -20.07
C ALA A 117 0.92 4.07 -18.74
N ILE A 118 1.58 4.79 -17.84
CA ILE A 118 1.90 4.29 -16.49
C ILE A 118 0.61 4.15 -15.67
N MET A 119 -0.26 5.16 -15.69
CA MET A 119 -1.54 5.14 -14.97
C MET A 119 -2.46 4.02 -15.47
N ALA A 120 -2.51 3.79 -16.78
CA ALA A 120 -3.33 2.73 -17.37
C ALA A 120 -2.89 1.32 -16.96
N ARG A 121 -1.61 1.14 -16.61
CA ARG A 121 -1.05 -0.13 -16.12
C ARG A 121 -1.21 -0.33 -14.63
N ARG A 122 -1.70 0.67 -13.89
CA ARG A 122 -1.97 0.51 -12.45
C ARG A 122 -3.10 -0.52 -12.28
N PRO A 123 -2.87 -1.56 -11.46
CA PRO A 123 -3.94 -2.39 -10.93
C PRO A 123 -5.07 -1.52 -10.37
N LYS A 124 -6.29 -1.87 -10.77
CA LYS A 124 -7.54 -1.21 -10.38
C LYS A 124 -8.30 -2.00 -9.31
N GLY A 125 -7.66 -3.02 -8.75
CA GLY A 125 -8.19 -3.78 -7.64
C GLY A 125 -8.11 -3.00 -6.33
N PHE A 126 -8.56 -3.65 -5.28
CA PHE A 126 -8.36 -3.22 -3.90
C PHE A 126 -7.17 -3.97 -3.29
N LEU A 127 -6.55 -3.38 -2.27
CA LEU A 127 -5.74 -4.08 -1.29
C LEU A 127 -6.64 -4.77 -0.26
N ILE A 128 -6.13 -5.83 0.36
CA ILE A 128 -6.74 -6.45 1.52
C ILE A 128 -5.77 -6.25 2.67
N SER A 129 -6.19 -5.58 3.74
CA SER A 129 -5.38 -5.37 4.94
C SER A 129 -6.07 -5.96 6.16
N PRO A 130 -5.33 -6.43 7.18
CA PRO A 130 -5.92 -6.73 8.48
C PRO A 130 -6.51 -5.46 9.09
N GLU A 131 -7.72 -5.54 9.65
CA GLU A 131 -8.42 -4.35 10.19
C GLU A 131 -7.62 -3.59 11.25
N TYR A 132 -6.80 -4.29 12.03
CA TYR A 132 -6.00 -3.73 13.12
C TYR A 132 -4.57 -3.33 12.70
N MET A 133 -4.19 -3.51 11.43
CA MET A 133 -2.87 -3.16 10.88
C MET A 133 -3.00 -2.62 9.46
N ASP A 134 -3.27 -1.33 9.33
CA ASP A 134 -3.39 -0.60 8.07
C ASP A 134 -2.09 -0.52 7.26
N TYR A 135 -0.95 -0.82 7.88
CA TYR A 135 0.38 -0.93 7.26
C TYR A 135 0.75 -2.32 6.76
N ALA A 136 -0.13 -3.31 6.95
CA ALA A 136 0.07 -4.66 6.50
C ALA A 136 -0.99 -5.04 5.46
N CYS A 137 -0.57 -5.71 4.39
CA CYS A 137 -1.38 -6.03 3.23
C CYS A 137 -1.18 -7.51 2.86
N VAL A 138 -2.25 -8.14 2.39
CA VAL A 138 -2.17 -9.46 1.77
C VAL A 138 -1.31 -9.36 0.51
N SER A 139 -0.31 -10.23 0.40
CA SER A 139 0.66 -10.23 -0.68
C SER A 139 1.14 -11.63 -1.00
N THR A 140 2.04 -11.71 -1.98
CA THR A 140 2.85 -12.88 -2.30
C THR A 140 4.32 -12.51 -2.25
N ALA A 141 5.21 -13.49 -2.13
CA ALA A 141 6.66 -13.24 -2.14
C ALA A 141 7.08 -12.45 -3.39
N GLY A 142 7.69 -11.28 -3.18
CA GLY A 142 8.12 -10.38 -4.25
C GLY A 142 6.98 -9.83 -5.12
N TYR A 143 5.74 -9.80 -4.58
CA TYR A 143 4.54 -9.29 -5.26
C TYR A 143 4.19 -10.04 -6.56
N ARG A 144 4.54 -11.33 -6.63
CA ARG A 144 4.29 -12.18 -7.80
C ARG A 144 3.03 -13.03 -7.64
N PHE A 145 1.91 -12.48 -8.08
CA PHE A 145 0.63 -13.19 -8.15
C PHE A 145 0.60 -14.09 -9.39
N VAL A 146 1.02 -15.34 -9.21
CA VAL A 146 1.10 -16.40 -10.23
C VAL A 146 0.58 -17.73 -9.63
N PRO A 147 0.12 -18.69 -10.45
CA PRO A 147 -0.32 -19.99 -9.95
C PRO A 147 0.70 -20.65 -9.01
N GLY A 148 0.24 -21.14 -7.86
CA GLY A 148 1.03 -21.75 -6.79
C GLY A 148 1.64 -20.77 -5.78
N ALA A 149 1.60 -19.45 -6.03
CA ALA A 149 2.12 -18.47 -5.08
C ALA A 149 1.30 -18.49 -3.78
N THR A 150 1.98 -18.58 -2.64
CA THR A 150 1.31 -18.56 -1.33
C THR A 150 1.06 -17.12 -0.90
N LEU A 151 -0.16 -16.85 -0.42
CA LEU A 151 -0.50 -15.56 0.18
C LEU A 151 0.07 -15.46 1.59
N ALA A 152 0.51 -14.26 1.95
CA ALA A 152 1.02 -13.91 3.27
C ALA A 152 0.60 -12.49 3.64
N ILE A 153 0.75 -12.13 4.90
CA ILE A 153 0.70 -10.73 5.35
C ILE A 153 2.09 -10.14 5.17
N ASP A 154 2.17 -9.15 4.29
CA ASP A 154 3.36 -8.38 3.96
C ASP A 154 3.09 -6.88 4.22
N ARG A 155 4.05 -6.00 4.00
CA ARG A 155 3.99 -4.58 4.33
C ARG A 155 3.23 -4.01 3.16
N CYS A 156 2.28 -3.15 3.46
CA CYS A 156 1.65 -2.40 2.41
C CYS A 156 2.73 -1.61 1.68
N ASP A 157 2.76 -1.80 0.37
CA ASP A 157 3.60 -1.07 -0.54
C ASP A 157 2.97 0.30 -0.75
N TYR A 158 3.31 1.22 0.15
CA TYR A 158 2.94 2.63 0.02
C TYR A 158 3.73 3.32 -1.09
N PHE A 159 4.88 2.77 -1.47
CA PHE A 159 5.49 3.12 -2.74
C PHE A 159 4.58 2.61 -3.83
N TRP A 160 4.08 3.49 -4.69
CA TRP A 160 3.26 3.13 -5.83
C TRP A 160 1.87 2.55 -5.56
N GLY A 161 1.46 2.16 -4.35
CA GLY A 161 0.05 1.84 -4.03
C GLY A 161 -0.64 0.90 -5.03
N VAL A 162 0.12 -0.02 -5.65
CA VAL A 162 -0.39 -0.83 -6.77
C VAL A 162 -0.07 -2.30 -6.68
N ARG A 163 1.10 -2.68 -6.17
CA ARG A 163 1.54 -4.09 -6.25
C ARG A 163 0.60 -5.02 -5.49
N GLN A 164 -0.09 -4.51 -4.47
CA GLN A 164 -1.10 -5.23 -3.70
C GLN A 164 -2.54 -4.77 -3.99
N HIS A 165 -2.77 -3.74 -4.82
CA HIS A 165 -4.11 -3.34 -5.31
C HIS A 165 -4.61 -4.25 -6.43
N VAL A 166 -4.42 -5.55 -6.21
CA VAL A 166 -4.61 -6.57 -7.23
C VAL A 166 -5.80 -7.44 -6.92
N PHE A 167 -6.56 -7.20 -5.85
CA PHE A 167 -7.70 -8.06 -5.54
C PHE A 167 -9.00 -7.48 -6.10
N ARG A 168 -9.88 -8.36 -6.57
CA ARG A 168 -11.24 -8.00 -6.98
C ARG A 168 -12.23 -9.00 -6.42
N LEU A 169 -13.43 -8.52 -6.10
CA LEU A 169 -14.59 -9.36 -5.87
C LEU A 169 -15.41 -9.43 -7.16
N ALA A 170 -15.52 -10.60 -7.75
CA ALA A 170 -16.33 -10.85 -8.94
C ALA A 170 -17.11 -12.14 -8.74
N GLU A 171 -18.45 -12.09 -8.78
CA GLU A 171 -19.32 -13.30 -8.74
C GLU A 171 -19.01 -14.25 -7.57
N ASN A 172 -18.75 -13.70 -6.37
CA ASN A 172 -18.34 -14.43 -5.17
C ASN A 172 -16.99 -15.16 -5.29
N HIS A 173 -16.12 -14.67 -6.17
CA HIS A 173 -14.72 -15.02 -6.23
C HIS A 173 -13.87 -13.84 -5.84
N LEU A 174 -12.81 -14.13 -5.09
CA LEU A 174 -11.69 -13.24 -4.93
C LEU A 174 -10.67 -13.52 -6.05
N THR A 175 -10.59 -12.60 -7.01
CA THR A 175 -9.74 -12.74 -8.21
C THR A 175 -8.61 -11.72 -8.21
N VAL A 176 -7.71 -11.84 -9.19
CA VAL A 176 -6.57 -10.92 -9.38
C VAL A 176 -6.86 -9.92 -10.51
N ASP A 177 -6.73 -8.61 -10.25
CA ASP A 177 -6.90 -7.53 -11.23
C ASP A 177 -5.90 -7.67 -12.38
N GLY A 178 -6.39 -7.45 -13.60
CA GLY A 178 -5.63 -7.68 -14.83
C GLY A 178 -5.34 -9.16 -15.14
N LYS A 179 -5.76 -10.10 -14.26
CA LYS A 179 -5.57 -11.55 -14.40
C LYS A 179 -6.82 -12.32 -13.95
N PRO A 180 -7.95 -12.17 -14.65
CA PRO A 180 -9.22 -12.79 -14.26
C PRO A 180 -9.19 -14.33 -14.23
N GLU A 181 -8.18 -14.95 -14.85
CA GLU A 181 -7.92 -16.38 -14.79
C GLU A 181 -7.32 -16.85 -13.45
N LEU A 182 -6.90 -15.92 -12.58
CA LEU A 182 -6.32 -16.24 -11.28
C LEU A 182 -7.31 -15.96 -10.14
N CYS A 183 -7.48 -16.97 -9.29
CA CYS A 183 -8.33 -16.98 -8.11
C CYS A 183 -7.52 -17.36 -6.87
N ILE A 184 -8.09 -17.15 -5.69
CA ILE A 184 -7.50 -17.63 -4.44
C ILE A 184 -8.13 -18.97 -4.05
N ASP A 185 -7.30 -19.95 -3.74
CA ASP A 185 -7.70 -21.28 -3.25
C ASP A 185 -7.11 -21.54 -1.86
N ALA A 186 -7.61 -22.55 -1.14
CA ALA A 186 -6.92 -23.06 0.05
C ALA A 186 -6.42 -24.48 -0.18
N LYS A 187 -5.15 -24.72 0.15
CA LYS A 187 -4.52 -26.03 0.04
C LYS A 187 -4.00 -26.50 1.38
N SER A 188 -4.30 -27.74 1.73
CA SER A 188 -3.83 -28.36 2.97
C SER A 188 -2.31 -28.24 3.10
N ALA A 189 -1.83 -27.77 4.24
CA ALA A 189 -0.44 -27.97 4.62
C ALA A 189 -0.24 -29.46 4.98
N ALA A 190 0.89 -30.06 4.63
CA ALA A 190 1.16 -31.45 4.95
C ALA A 190 1.04 -31.68 6.47
N GLY A 191 0.02 -32.44 6.90
CA GLY A 191 -0.24 -32.77 8.31
C GLY A 191 -0.87 -31.67 9.17
N GLY A 192 -1.30 -30.54 8.60
CA GLY A 192 -1.88 -29.41 9.35
C GLY A 192 -3.41 -29.32 9.26
N LYS A 193 -4.03 -28.78 10.32
CA LYS A 193 -5.45 -28.35 10.31
C LYS A 193 -5.65 -27.04 9.55
N ASP A 194 -4.60 -26.22 9.51
CA ASP A 194 -4.60 -24.95 8.79
C ASP A 194 -4.20 -25.17 7.32
N MET A 195 -4.92 -24.49 6.43
CA MET A 195 -4.69 -24.51 5.00
C MET A 195 -3.95 -23.24 4.57
N ARG A 196 -3.03 -23.37 3.63
CA ARG A 196 -2.37 -22.21 3.02
C ARG A 196 -3.27 -21.62 1.97
N LEU A 197 -3.39 -20.30 1.96
CA LEU A 197 -4.05 -19.59 0.88
C LEU A 197 -3.07 -19.43 -0.28
N VAL A 198 -3.49 -19.78 -1.49
CA VAL A 198 -2.63 -19.77 -2.67
C VAL A 198 -3.35 -19.13 -3.86
N VAL A 199 -2.59 -18.47 -4.72
CA VAL A 199 -3.05 -18.05 -6.04
C VAL A 199 -3.08 -19.29 -6.93
N GLU A 200 -4.16 -19.52 -7.66
CA GLU A 200 -4.34 -20.66 -8.54
C GLU A 200 -5.19 -20.26 -9.75
N ASP A 201 -5.12 -21.06 -10.82
CA ASP A 201 -6.04 -20.98 -11.95
C ASP A 201 -7.50 -21.16 -11.49
N CYS A 202 -8.37 -20.21 -11.82
CA CYS A 202 -9.80 -20.23 -11.48
C CYS A 202 -10.51 -21.50 -11.95
N ALA A 203 -10.04 -22.16 -13.01
CA ALA A 203 -10.60 -23.45 -13.46
C ALA A 203 -10.28 -24.62 -12.51
N ARG A 204 -9.33 -24.43 -11.58
CA ARG A 204 -8.80 -25.46 -10.68
C ARG A 204 -9.09 -25.20 -9.20
N VAL A 205 -9.64 -24.03 -8.85
CA VAL A 205 -9.95 -23.72 -7.45
C VAL A 205 -11.11 -24.56 -6.95
N ALA A 206 -10.98 -25.08 -5.72
CA ALA A 206 -12.05 -25.81 -5.05
C ALA A 206 -12.89 -24.88 -4.15
N ILE A 207 -12.33 -23.73 -3.76
CA ILE A 207 -12.91 -22.85 -2.76
C ILE A 207 -13.30 -21.51 -3.38
N ARG A 208 -14.48 -21.02 -3.01
CA ARG A 208 -14.98 -19.69 -3.37
C ARG A 208 -15.02 -18.81 -2.12
N TRP A 209 -14.64 -17.55 -2.25
CA TRP A 209 -14.50 -16.61 -1.14
C TRP A 209 -15.49 -15.46 -1.24
N ILE A 210 -16.17 -15.19 -0.14
CA ILE A 210 -17.12 -14.11 0.04
C ILE A 210 -16.57 -13.19 1.12
N TYR A 211 -16.58 -11.89 0.85
CA TYR A 211 -16.32 -10.88 1.87
C TYR A 211 -17.64 -10.52 2.57
N ASP A 212 -17.72 -10.85 3.85
CA ASP A 212 -18.78 -10.38 4.73
C ASP A 212 -18.39 -9.01 5.26
N LYS A 213 -19.07 -7.97 4.76
CA LYS A 213 -18.78 -6.57 5.10
C LYS A 213 -19.15 -6.22 6.54
N ASP A 214 -20.19 -6.85 7.09
CA ASP A 214 -20.69 -6.51 8.43
C ASP A 214 -19.71 -7.00 9.50
N ASN A 215 -19.19 -8.22 9.31
CA ASN A 215 -18.19 -8.81 10.21
C ASN A 215 -16.74 -8.50 9.79
N LYS A 216 -16.54 -7.97 8.58
CA LYS A 216 -15.24 -7.75 7.93
C LYS A 216 -14.43 -9.05 7.78
N THR A 217 -15.08 -10.16 7.47
CA THR A 217 -14.42 -11.47 7.35
C THR A 217 -14.41 -11.93 5.90
N ILE A 218 -13.38 -12.68 5.51
CA ILE A 218 -13.34 -13.37 4.22
C ILE A 218 -13.61 -14.85 4.50
N ARG A 219 -14.78 -15.33 4.09
CA ARG A 219 -15.29 -16.67 4.36
C ARG A 219 -15.58 -17.44 3.09
N SER A 220 -15.48 -18.75 3.14
CA SER A 220 -15.83 -19.61 2.02
C SER A 220 -17.22 -20.21 2.15
N SER A 221 -17.68 -20.83 1.06
CA SER A 221 -18.92 -21.62 1.03
C SER A 221 -18.86 -22.92 1.83
N ASN A 222 -17.66 -23.42 2.14
CA ASN A 222 -17.43 -24.62 2.96
C ASN A 222 -16.96 -24.28 4.38
N ASP A 223 -17.37 -23.12 4.89
CA ASP A 223 -17.16 -22.69 6.27
C ASP A 223 -15.69 -22.53 6.70
N LEU A 224 -14.83 -22.09 5.78
CA LEU A 224 -13.47 -21.66 6.10
C LEU A 224 -13.40 -20.14 6.18
N CYS A 225 -12.63 -19.63 7.14
CA CYS A 225 -12.37 -18.21 7.32
C CYS A 225 -10.88 -17.92 7.18
N TRP A 226 -10.56 -16.81 6.51
CA TRP A 226 -9.21 -16.28 6.46
C TRP A 226 -8.76 -15.87 7.86
N ASN A 227 -7.51 -16.17 8.18
CA ASN A 227 -6.93 -15.93 9.48
C ASN A 227 -5.45 -15.61 9.34
N ILE A 228 -4.93 -14.86 10.30
CA ILE A 228 -3.53 -14.47 10.33
C ILE A 228 -2.86 -15.15 11.50
N VAL A 229 -1.72 -15.79 11.23
CA VAL A 229 -0.86 -16.38 12.26
C VAL A 229 0.49 -15.69 12.17
N PHE A 230 0.82 -14.94 13.21
CA PHE A 230 2.17 -14.42 13.37
C PHE A 230 3.03 -15.48 14.05
N PRO A 231 4.28 -15.69 13.58
CA PRO A 231 5.22 -16.50 14.34
C PRO A 231 5.40 -15.86 15.72
N GLU A 232 5.58 -16.67 16.76
CA GLU A 232 6.05 -16.17 18.06
C GLU A 232 7.31 -15.32 17.81
N ARG A 233 7.39 -14.14 18.44
CA ARG A 233 8.47 -13.16 18.23
C ARG A 233 9.85 -13.81 18.40
N GLN A 234 10.42 -14.32 17.32
CA GLN A 234 11.80 -14.79 17.29
C GLN A 234 12.71 -13.62 16.95
N GLY A 235 12.97 -12.76 17.94
CA GLY A 235 14.16 -11.89 18.04
C GLY A 235 14.72 -11.23 16.77
N GLY A 236 13.89 -10.88 15.78
CA GLY A 236 14.34 -10.41 14.47
C GLY A 236 13.27 -9.62 13.73
N ASN A 237 13.70 -8.84 12.74
CA ASN A 237 12.84 -7.96 11.94
C ASN A 237 11.94 -8.73 10.95
N ASN A 238 11.63 -10.01 11.19
CA ASN A 238 10.76 -10.78 10.31
C ASN A 238 9.30 -10.57 10.72
N TRP A 239 8.68 -9.56 10.14
CA TRP A 239 7.34 -9.09 10.48
C TRP A 239 6.25 -9.73 9.58
N SER A 240 6.61 -10.61 8.64
CA SER A 240 5.66 -11.27 7.76
C SER A 240 4.77 -12.27 8.53
N GLY A 241 3.45 -12.09 8.44
CA GLY A 241 2.48 -13.03 9.01
C GLY A 241 2.09 -14.10 7.99
N SER A 242 1.81 -15.32 8.45
CA SER A 242 1.21 -16.34 7.60
C SER A 242 -0.28 -16.07 7.46
N LEU A 243 -0.78 -16.05 6.23
CA LEU A 243 -2.21 -15.97 5.94
C LEU A 243 -2.72 -17.38 5.65
N ILE A 244 -3.70 -17.83 6.43
CA ILE A 244 -4.21 -19.19 6.41
C ILE A 244 -5.73 -19.20 6.26
N ALA A 245 -6.27 -20.36 5.89
CA ALA A 245 -7.68 -20.68 5.99
C ALA A 245 -7.88 -21.83 6.97
N ARG A 246 -8.91 -21.74 7.79
CA ARG A 246 -9.33 -22.75 8.77
C ARG A 246 -10.84 -22.65 8.99
N PRO A 247 -11.49 -23.65 9.61
CA PRO A 247 -12.92 -23.55 9.93
C PRO A 247 -13.25 -22.23 10.63
N CYS A 248 -14.35 -21.60 10.24
CA CYS A 248 -14.80 -20.36 10.86
C CYS A 248 -15.14 -20.59 12.34
N GLU A 249 -14.71 -19.67 13.18
CA GLU A 249 -15.11 -19.66 14.59
C GLU A 249 -16.58 -19.26 14.71
N PRO A 250 -17.37 -19.87 15.62
CA PRO A 250 -18.76 -19.48 15.86
C PRO A 250 -18.90 -18.02 16.30
N ASP A 251 -17.90 -17.54 17.02
CA ASP A 251 -17.76 -16.14 17.40
C ASP A 251 -16.97 -15.40 16.31
N ALA A 252 -17.66 -14.55 15.56
CA ALA A 252 -17.10 -13.87 14.40
C ALA A 252 -15.89 -12.99 14.76
N GLU A 253 -15.82 -12.47 15.99
CA GLU A 253 -14.70 -11.63 16.46
C GLU A 253 -13.39 -12.42 16.60
N LYS A 254 -13.46 -13.76 16.66
CA LYS A 254 -12.27 -14.63 16.73
C LYS A 254 -11.71 -14.99 15.35
N ASN A 255 -12.43 -14.68 14.27
CA ASN A 255 -11.93 -14.85 12.92
C ASN A 255 -11.02 -13.69 12.50
N GLY A 256 -10.19 -13.90 11.49
CA GLY A 256 -9.42 -12.81 10.89
C GLY A 256 -10.34 -11.75 10.29
N ARG A 257 -10.13 -10.49 10.68
CA ARG A 257 -10.86 -9.33 10.17
C ARG A 257 -10.01 -8.54 9.19
N PHE A 258 -10.59 -8.19 8.05
CA PHE A 258 -9.90 -7.57 6.93
C PHE A 258 -10.68 -6.38 6.39
N GLU A 259 -9.96 -5.32 6.04
CA GLU A 259 -10.48 -4.20 5.28
C GLU A 259 -10.14 -4.38 3.80
N LEU A 260 -11.09 -4.03 2.93
CA LEU A 260 -10.86 -3.92 1.51
C LEU A 260 -10.64 -2.44 1.18
N GLY A 261 -9.38 -2.06 0.96
CA GLY A 261 -8.98 -0.68 0.69
C GLY A 261 -8.65 -0.46 -0.78
N GLY A 262 -8.91 0.71 -1.33
CA GLY A 262 -8.54 1.01 -2.71
C GLY A 262 -9.05 2.38 -3.09
N ASN A 263 -8.09 3.30 -3.32
CA ASN A 263 -8.20 4.72 -3.66
C ASN A 263 -9.55 5.41 -3.44
#